data_AF-A0A2T4WCZ9-F1
#
_entry.id   AF-A0A2T4WCZ9-F1
#
_cell.length_a   1.000
_cell.length_b   1.000
_cell.length_c   1.000
_cell.angle_alpha   90.00
_cell.angle_beta   90.00
_cell.angle_gamma   90.00
#
_symmetry.space_group_name_H-M   'P 1'
#
loop_
_entity.id
_entity.type
_entity.pdbx_description
1 polymer ?
#
loop_
_entity_poly.entity_id
_entity_poly.type
_entity_poly.pdbx_seq_one_letter_code
_entity_poly.pdbx_strand_id
1 'polypeptide(L)' 'SFKRSSTLPESIDLDQEVKAVYKDGILKINLEKKPEAKKLSTKKVVKIS' A
#
# COMPACT_ATOMS: atom_id res chain seq x y z
N SER A 1 5.37 8.04 -25.74
CA SER A 1 4.13 7.74 -24.99
C SER A 1 4.37 6.48 -24.17
N PHE A 2 4.04 6.49 -22.87
CA PHE A 2 4.24 5.34 -21.98
C PHE A 2 2.98 5.09 -21.16
N LYS A 3 2.60 3.82 -21.00
CA LYS A 3 1.47 3.38 -20.18
C LYS A 3 1.93 2.24 -19.30
N ARG A 4 1.66 2.33 -18.00
CA ARG A 4 1.98 1.29 -17.03
C ARG A 4 0.72 0.92 -16.26
N SER A 5 0.44 -0.37 -16.16
CA SER A 5 -0.58 -0.94 -15.28
C SER A 5 0.10 -1.81 -14.23
N SER A 6 -0.47 -1.83 -13.03
CA SER A 6 -0.06 -2.70 -11.93
C SER A 6 -1.32 -3.22 -11.26
N THR A 7 -1.30 -4.48 -10.83
CA THR A 7 -2.39 -5.05 -10.04
C THR A 7 -2.27 -4.60 -8.60
N LEU A 8 -3.36 -4.10 -8.02
CA LEU A 8 -3.40 -3.70 -6.62
C LEU A 8 -3.73 -4.90 -5.72
N PRO A 9 -3.07 -5.05 -4.57
CA PRO A 9 -3.46 -6.03 -3.57
C PRO A 9 -4.85 -5.73 -2.98
N GLU A 10 -5.60 -6.77 -2.60
CA GLU A 10 -6.96 -6.66 -2.02
C GLU A 10 -7.02 -5.85 -0.71
N SER A 11 -5.88 -5.75 -0.01
CA SER A 11 -5.72 -5.00 1.23
C SER A 11 -5.71 -3.49 1.07
N ILE A 12 -5.65 -2.97 -0.16
CA ILE A 12 -5.63 -1.53 -0.44
C ILE A 12 -7.05 -0.96 -0.36
N ASP A 13 -7.17 0.21 0.24
CA ASP A 13 -8.43 0.96 0.27
C ASP A 13 -8.65 1.67 -1.07
N LEU A 14 -9.74 1.32 -1.76
CA LEU A 14 -10.07 1.86 -3.08
C LEU A 14 -11.01 3.07 -3.00
N ASP A 15 -11.63 3.29 -1.84
CA ASP A 15 -12.57 4.40 -1.63
C ASP A 15 -11.84 5.68 -1.22
N GLN A 16 -10.55 5.57 -0.89
CA GLN A 16 -9.69 6.70 -0.56
C GLN A 16 -9.19 7.44 -1.81
N GLU A 17 -9.06 8.76 -1.69
CA GLU A 17 -8.30 9.58 -2.63
C GLU A 17 -6.85 9.10 -2.80
N VAL A 18 -6.44 8.94 -4.06
CA VAL A 18 -5.07 8.57 -4.44
C VAL A 18 -4.14 9.77 -4.26
N LYS A 19 -3.10 9.60 -3.44
CA LYS A 19 -2.07 10.64 -3.21
C LYS A 19 -0.86 10.37 -4.09
N ALA A 20 -0.53 11.28 -5.00
CA ALA A 20 0.64 11.15 -5.86
C ALA A 20 1.51 12.41 -5.83
N VAL A 21 2.84 12.22 -5.85
CA VAL A 21 3.83 13.31 -5.85
C VAL A 21 4.90 13.00 -6.89
N TYR A 22 5.20 13.99 -7.73
CA TYR A 22 6.33 13.92 -8.65
C TYR A 22 7.47 14.80 -8.15
N LYS A 23 8.62 14.19 -7.86
CA LYS A 23 9.79 14.90 -7.35
C LYS A 23 11.06 14.20 -7.81
N ASP A 24 12.06 14.96 -8.23
CA ASP A 24 13.39 14.46 -8.63
C ASP A 24 13.32 13.38 -9.73
N GLY A 25 12.40 13.52 -10.69
CA GLY A 25 12.20 12.56 -11.77
C GLY A 25 11.40 11.31 -11.40
N ILE A 26 10.90 11.21 -10.16
CA ILE A 26 10.20 10.02 -9.64
C ILE A 26 8.75 10.34 -9.34
N LEU A 27 7.84 9.57 -9.95
CA LEU A 27 6.43 9.55 -9.59
C LEU A 27 6.21 8.59 -8.41
N LYS A 28 5.88 9.12 -7.23
CA LYS A 28 5.51 8.34 -6.05
C LYS A 28 4.00 8.35 -5.88
N ILE A 29 3.41 7.18 -5.71
CA ILE A 29 1.98 6.98 -5.49
C ILE A 29 1.81 6.31 -4.12
N ASN A 30 1.08 6.97 -3.22
CA ASN A 30 0.81 6.49 -1.88
C ASN A 30 -0.65 6.03 -1.81
N LEU A 31 -0.84 4.73 -1.56
CA LEU A 31 -2.13 4.07 -1.38
C LEU A 31 -2.17 3.49 0.04
N GLU A 32 -3.17 3.85 0.83
CA GLU A 32 -3.28 3.31 2.18
C GLU A 32 -4.00 1.95 2.17
N LYS A 33 -3.71 1.16 3.21
CA LYS A 33 -4.36 -0.14 3.40
C LYS A 33 -5.67 0.04 4.16
N LYS A 34 -6.64 -0.82 3.84
CA LYS A 34 -7.90 -0.96 4.57
C LYS A 34 -7.61 -1.11 6.08
N PRO A 35 -8.43 -0.49 6.94
CA PRO A 35 -8.24 -0.54 8.40
C PRO A 35 -8.24 -1.98 8.95
N GLU A 36 -8.99 -2.89 8.33
CA GLU A 36 -9.05 -4.31 8.67
C GLU A 36 -7.71 -5.03 8.47
N ALA A 37 -6.95 -4.64 7.43
CA ALA A 37 -5.64 -5.24 7.14
C ALA A 37 -4.56 -4.84 8.17
N LYS A 38 -4.71 -3.69 8.86
CA LYS A 38 -3.78 -3.26 9.91
C LYS A 38 -3.84 -4.19 11.13
N LYS A 39 -5.01 -4.74 11.45
CA LYS A 39 -5.21 -5.63 12.62
C LYS A 39 -4.46 -6.96 12.51
N LEU A 40 -4.19 -7.43 11.29
CA LEU A 40 -3.46 -8.70 11.05
C LEU A 40 -1.94 -8.60 11.30
N SER A 41 -1.40 -7.38 11.41
CA SER A 41 0.04 -7.15 11.55
C SER A 41 0.58 -7.22 12.98
N THR A 42 -0.25 -7.61 13.96
CA THR A 42 0.21 -7.90 15.32
C THR A 42 1.33 -8.93 15.25
N LYS A 43 2.57 -8.48 15.46
CA LYS A 43 3.77 -9.31 15.41
C LYS A 43 3.57 -10.50 16.34
N LYS A 44 3.40 -11.70 15.77
CA LYS A 44 3.41 -12.94 16.55
C LYS A 44 4.84 -13.16 17.00
N VAL A 45 5.14 -12.84 18.26
CA VAL A 45 6.41 -13.23 18.89
C VAL A 45 6.37 -14.73 19.09
N VAL A 46 7.14 -15.47 18.30
CA VAL A 46 7.32 -16.91 18.48
C VAL A 46 8.48 -17.11 19.46
N LYS A 47 8.21 -17.64 20.65
CA LYS A 47 9.22 -17.99 21.64
C LYS A 47 9.80 -19.36 21.25
N ILE A 48 11.10 -19.42 20.99
CA ILE A 48 11.81 -20.67 20.77
C ILE A 48 12.30 -21.14 22.15
N SER A 49 11.89 -22.34 22.55
CA SER A 49 12.35 -23.03 23.77
C SER A 49 13.30 -24.15 23.40
#